data_AF-A0A3P7Y035-F1
#
_entry.id   AF-A0A3P7Y035-F1
#
_cell.length_a   1.000
_cell.length_b   1.000
_cell.length_c   1.000
_cell.angle_alpha   90.00
_cell.angle_beta   90.00
_cell.angle_gamma   90.00
#
_symmetry.space_group_name_H-M   'P 1'
#
loop_
_entity.id
_entity.type
_entity.pdbx_description
1 polymer ?
#
loop_
_entity_poly.entity_id
_entity_poly.type
_entity_poly.pdbx_seq_one_letter_code
_entity_poly.pdbx_strand_id
1 'polypeptide(L)'
;MRSLAVTLLTTCCAFRLASATVKCYCTDDHCVPYGACDGAVCLVGILRENNQVIRTCGSRPLGCHRDEDDRWTDLCACDQPFCNTFSYLRAHTRFAFQKPFGFIYLFCCT
;
A
#
# COMPACT_ATOMS: atom_id res chain seq x y z
N MET A 1 -23.17 29.91 -41.55
CA MET A 1 -22.38 28.67 -41.42
C MET A 1 -21.12 28.89 -40.58
N ARG A 2 -21.20 29.05 -39.25
CA ARG A 2 -20.00 29.21 -38.37
C ARG A 2 -20.19 28.73 -36.91
N SER A 3 -21.14 27.84 -36.61
CA SER A 3 -21.45 27.52 -35.19
C SER A 3 -21.58 26.03 -34.83
N LEU A 4 -21.08 25.10 -35.66
CA LEU A 4 -21.24 23.66 -35.40
C LEU A 4 -19.94 22.90 -35.10
N ALA A 5 -18.77 23.56 -35.13
CA ALA A 5 -17.48 22.87 -34.99
C ALA A 5 -16.89 22.89 -33.57
N VAL A 6 -17.46 23.66 -32.64
CA VAL A 6 -16.83 23.90 -31.31
C VAL A 6 -17.29 22.91 -30.24
N THR A 7 -18.36 22.14 -30.47
CA THR A 7 -18.89 21.17 -29.50
C THR A 7 -18.35 19.75 -29.63
N LEU A 8 -17.49 19.46 -30.63
CA LEU A 8 -17.02 18.09 -30.92
C LEU A 8 -15.65 17.73 -30.30
N LEU A 9 -14.93 18.70 -29.71
CA LEU A 9 -13.59 18.49 -29.13
C LEU A 9 -13.60 18.27 -27.61
N THR A 10 -14.74 18.43 -26.95
CA THR A 10 -14.89 18.30 -25.48
C THR A 10 -15.24 16.90 -25.01
N THR A 11 -15.40 15.91 -25.90
CA THR A 11 -15.87 14.56 -25.55
C THR A 11 -14.81 13.45 -25.56
N CYS A 12 -13.54 13.73 -25.91
CA CYS A 12 -12.55 12.65 -26.10
C CYS A 12 -11.67 12.29 -24.90
N CYS A 13 -11.75 13.04 -23.80
CA CYS A 13 -10.98 12.76 -22.58
C CYS A 13 -11.88 12.48 -21.37
N ALA A 14 -12.92 11.67 -21.55
CA ALA A 14 -13.35 10.79 -20.46
C ALA A 14 -12.31 9.68 -20.27
N PHE A 15 -11.04 10.06 -20.05
CA PHE A 15 -10.04 9.19 -19.48
C PHE A 15 -10.59 8.83 -18.11
N ARG A 16 -11.26 7.67 -18.04
CA ARG A 16 -11.45 6.98 -16.78
C ARG A 16 -10.03 6.72 -16.28
N LEU A 17 -9.49 7.63 -15.45
CA LEU A 17 -8.42 7.29 -14.54
C LEU A 17 -9.02 6.25 -13.59
N ALA A 18 -9.10 5.00 -14.05
CA ALA A 18 -9.13 3.87 -13.16
C ALA A 18 -7.79 3.95 -12.43
N SER A 19 -7.77 4.66 -11.30
CA SER A 19 -6.72 4.52 -10.31
C SER A 19 -6.58 3.02 -10.09
N ALA A 20 -5.48 2.43 -10.57
CA ALA A 20 -5.24 1.02 -10.37
C ALA A 20 -5.14 0.81 -8.85
N THR A 21 -6.23 0.31 -8.26
CA THR A 21 -6.27 0.02 -6.83
C THR A 21 -5.70 -1.36 -6.60
N VAL A 22 -4.74 -1.47 -5.69
CA VAL A 22 -4.19 -2.74 -5.23
C VAL A 22 -5.00 -3.23 -4.04
N LYS A 23 -5.32 -4.53 -4.05
CA LYS A 23 -6.01 -5.19 -2.94
C LYS A 23 -4.99 -5.64 -1.90
N CYS A 24 -5.21 -5.27 -0.64
CA CYS A 24 -4.28 -5.46 0.46
C CYS A 24 -4.91 -6.25 1.60
N TYR A 25 -4.09 -6.96 2.37
CA TYR A 25 -4.54 -7.54 3.63
C TYR A 25 -4.67 -6.41 4.67
N CYS A 26 -5.73 -6.44 5.47
CA CYS A 26 -5.95 -5.41 6.47
C CYS A 26 -6.29 -6.02 7.83
N THR A 27 -5.60 -5.55 8.86
CA THR A 27 -5.76 -5.97 10.27
C THR A 27 -6.20 -4.82 11.17
N ASP A 28 -6.51 -3.66 10.59
CA ASP A 28 -7.06 -2.51 11.31
C ASP A 28 -8.56 -2.73 11.56
N ASP A 29 -9.08 -2.16 12.64
CA ASP A 29 -10.48 -2.26 13.05
C ASP A 29 -11.45 -1.68 12.00
N HIS A 30 -10.94 -0.81 11.13
CA HIS A 30 -11.67 -0.22 10.01
C HIS A 30 -11.93 -1.21 8.85
N CYS A 31 -11.37 -2.42 8.89
CA CYS A 31 -11.42 -3.39 7.79
C CYS A 31 -12.36 -4.58 8.03
N VAL A 32 -13.31 -4.45 8.96
CA VAL A 32 -14.38 -5.43 9.23
C VAL A 32 -15.49 -5.29 8.18
N PRO A 33 -16.05 -6.38 7.61
CA PRO A 33 -15.85 -7.80 7.96
C PRO A 33 -14.84 -8.56 7.09
N TYR A 34 -14.29 -7.94 6.04
CA TYR A 34 -13.61 -8.69 4.97
C TYR A 34 -12.09 -8.84 5.14
N GLY A 35 -11.47 -8.16 6.11
CA GLY A 35 -10.02 -8.27 6.39
C GLY A 35 -9.14 -7.83 5.21
N ALA A 36 -9.70 -7.04 4.29
CA ALA A 36 -9.06 -6.58 3.08
C ALA A 36 -9.54 -5.18 2.74
N CYS A 37 -8.66 -4.40 2.12
CA CYS A 37 -9.00 -3.07 1.60
C CYS A 37 -8.29 -2.79 0.28
N ASP A 38 -8.84 -1.86 -0.49
CA ASP A 38 -8.31 -1.43 -1.78
C ASP A 38 -7.65 -0.05 -1.62
N GLY A 39 -6.42 0.11 -2.08
CA GLY A 39 -5.65 1.36 -1.95
C GLY A 39 -4.69 1.58 -3.11
N ALA A 40 -3.91 2.66 -3.05
CA ALA A 40 -2.85 2.90 -4.04
C ALA A 40 -1.64 1.98 -3.79
N VAL A 41 -1.35 1.70 -2.52
CA VAL A 41 -0.31 0.76 -2.07
C VAL A 41 -0.80 -0.02 -0.85
N CYS A 42 -0.21 -1.20 -0.63
CA CYS A 42 -0.35 -1.95 0.61
C CYS A 42 0.73 -1.53 1.61
N LEU A 43 0.30 -1.36 2.85
CA LEU A 43 1.14 -1.00 3.98
C LEU A 43 1.28 -2.18 4.93
N VAL A 44 2.48 -2.30 5.50
CA VAL A 44 2.78 -3.14 6.66
C VAL A 44 3.77 -2.40 7.54
N GLY A 45 3.44 -2.26 8.82
CA GLY A 45 4.28 -1.53 9.74
C GLY A 45 4.10 -1.98 11.19
N ILE A 46 5.00 -1.51 12.04
CA ILE A 46 4.99 -1.76 13.48
C ILE A 46 4.62 -0.44 14.18
N LEU A 47 3.55 -0.46 14.95
CA LEU A 47 3.14 0.70 15.74
C LEU A 47 4.17 0.98 16.85
N ARG A 48 4.52 2.25 17.04
CA ARG A 48 5.47 2.67 18.07
C ARG A 48 4.94 2.44 19.48
N GLU A 49 3.63 2.60 19.68
CA GLU A 49 3.00 2.57 21.01
C GLU A 49 3.05 1.18 21.65
N ASN A 50 2.75 0.12 20.89
CA ASN A 50 2.55 -1.23 21.43
C ASN A 50 3.33 -2.31 20.67
N ASN A 51 4.19 -1.94 19.71
CA ASN A 51 4.91 -2.85 18.83
C ASN A 51 4.02 -3.83 18.04
N GLN A 52 2.74 -3.51 17.89
CA GLN A 52 1.81 -4.32 17.12
C GLN A 52 2.10 -4.17 15.62
N VAL A 53 2.09 -5.30 14.92
CA VAL A 53 2.13 -5.32 13.47
C VAL A 53 0.74 -5.00 12.92
N ILE A 54 0.65 -3.94 12.12
CA ILE A 54 -0.57 -3.56 11.41
C ILE A 54 -0.34 -3.65 9.91
N ARG A 55 -1.33 -4.20 9.21
CA ARG A 55 -1.42 -4.25 7.75
C ARG A 55 -2.64 -3.43 7.33
N THR A 56 -2.50 -2.60 6.31
CA THR A 56 -3.60 -1.77 5.79
C THR A 56 -3.28 -1.28 4.37
N CYS A 57 -4.17 -0.49 3.79
CA CYS A 57 -3.98 0.22 2.53
C CYS A 57 -3.56 1.68 2.80
N GLY A 58 -2.90 2.31 1.82
CA GLY A 58 -2.59 3.72 1.91
C GLY A 58 -2.05 4.30 0.61
N SER A 59 -1.35 5.43 0.74
CA SER A 59 -0.81 6.23 -0.36
C SER A 59 0.65 6.65 -0.15
N ARG A 60 1.38 5.93 0.71
CA ARG A 60 2.81 6.20 0.97
C ARG A 60 3.68 5.85 -0.25
N PRO A 61 4.85 6.49 -0.41
CA PRO A 61 5.81 6.10 -1.43
C PRO A 61 6.27 4.64 -1.22
N LEU A 62 6.54 3.95 -2.32
CA LEU A 62 7.08 2.58 -2.28
C LEU A 62 8.45 2.56 -1.59
N GLY A 63 8.68 1.55 -0.78
CA GLY A 63 9.90 1.47 0.02
C GLY A 63 9.60 1.26 1.50
N CYS A 64 10.67 1.24 2.28
CA CYS A 64 10.61 1.09 3.73
C CYS A 64 11.26 2.27 4.40
N HIS A 65 10.55 2.77 5.39
CA HIS A 65 10.86 3.99 6.09
C HIS A 65 10.78 3.73 7.59
N ARG A 66 11.61 4.45 8.34
CA ARG A 66 11.71 4.36 9.80
C ARG A 66 11.21 5.64 10.42
N ASP A 67 10.69 5.52 11.64
CA ASP A 67 10.28 6.67 12.45
C ASP A 67 9.29 7.59 11.70
N GLU A 68 8.33 6.98 11.00
CA GLU A 68 7.33 7.70 10.20
C GLU A 68 6.14 8.18 11.04
N ASP A 69 5.79 9.47 10.89
CA ASP A 69 4.61 10.13 11.46
C ASP A 69 4.43 9.95 12.98
N ASP A 70 5.53 9.73 13.73
CA ASP A 70 5.55 9.36 15.16
C ASP A 70 4.76 8.09 15.55
N ARG A 71 3.96 7.57 14.62
CA ARG A 71 3.08 6.41 14.78
C ARG A 71 3.80 5.11 14.51
N TRP A 72 4.75 5.10 13.58
CA TRP A 72 5.38 3.90 13.08
C TRP A 72 6.86 3.83 13.45
N THR A 73 7.29 2.70 13.99
CA THR A 73 8.71 2.40 14.18
C THR A 73 9.36 2.05 12.85
N ASP A 74 8.73 1.13 12.11
CA ASP A 74 9.09 0.78 10.73
C ASP A 74 7.79 0.67 9.93
N LEU A 75 7.75 1.25 8.73
CA LEU A 75 6.62 1.21 7.81
C LEU A 75 7.11 0.91 6.40
N CYS A 76 6.42 0.00 5.72
CA CYS A 76 6.76 -0.40 4.36
C CYS A 76 5.54 -0.39 3.45
N ALA A 77 5.76 0.06 2.21
CA ALA A 77 4.75 0.16 1.17
C ALA A 77 5.13 -0.66 -0.08
N CYS A 78 4.16 -1.38 -0.65
CA CYS A 78 4.32 -2.19 -1.86
C CYS A 78 3.05 -2.13 -2.74
N ASP A 79 3.19 -2.36 -4.05
CA ASP A 79 2.14 -2.15 -5.06
C ASP A 79 1.55 -3.44 -5.66
N GLN A 80 2.00 -4.61 -5.21
CA GLN A 80 1.48 -5.90 -5.69
C GLN A 80 0.27 -6.36 -4.85
N PRO A 81 -0.72 -7.05 -5.44
CA PRO A 81 -1.86 -7.58 -4.69
C PRO A 81 -1.43 -8.47 -3.53
N PHE A 82 -1.94 -8.19 -2.33
CA PHE A 82 -1.63 -8.88 -1.08
C PHE A 82 -0.13 -8.95 -0.73
N CYS A 83 0.69 -8.04 -1.26
CA CYS A 83 2.13 -7.99 -1.01
C CYS A 83 2.51 -7.76 0.45
N ASN A 84 1.59 -7.17 1.22
CA ASN A 84 1.76 -6.98 2.64
C ASN A 84 1.47 -8.26 3.46
N THR A 85 1.43 -9.45 2.85
CA THR A 85 1.30 -10.77 3.52
C THR A 85 2.67 -11.31 3.93
N PHE A 86 2.73 -12.08 5.02
CA PHE A 86 3.98 -12.70 5.48
C PHE A 86 4.65 -13.56 4.41
N SER A 87 3.89 -14.42 3.73
CA SER A 87 4.39 -15.29 2.66
C SER A 87 5.05 -14.52 1.52
N TYR A 88 4.45 -13.38 1.12
CA TYR A 88 5.00 -12.53 0.07
C TYR A 88 6.30 -11.86 0.52
N LEU A 89 6.29 -11.27 1.72
CA LEU A 89 7.47 -10.62 2.29
C LEU A 89 8.64 -11.62 2.37
N ARG A 90 8.42 -12.81 2.92
CA ARG A 90 9.46 -13.85 3.05
C ARG A 90 10.06 -14.28 1.71
N ALA A 91 9.25 -14.35 0.65
CA ALA A 91 9.70 -14.74 -0.69
C ALA A 91 10.53 -13.64 -1.39
N HIS A 92 10.21 -12.36 -1.13
CA HIS A 92 10.77 -11.22 -1.87
C HIS A 92 11.81 -10.41 -1.09
N THR A 93 11.99 -10.66 0.21
CA THR A 93 13.03 -10.03 1.03
C THR A 93 14.45 -10.50 0.70
N ARG A 94 14.62 -11.56 -0.10
CA ARG A 94 15.95 -12.00 -0.57
C ARG A 94 16.51 -11.16 -1.72
N PHE A 95 15.66 -10.39 -2.42
CA PHE A 95 16.05 -9.77 -3.70
C PHE A 95 15.73 -8.27 -3.82
N ALA A 96 14.72 -7.74 -3.14
CA ALA A 96 14.31 -6.37 -3.40
C ALA A 96 13.60 -5.77 -2.19
N PHE A 97 14.36 -5.28 -1.23
CA PHE A 97 13.95 -4.19 -0.36
C PHE A 97 15.22 -3.83 0.40
N GLN A 98 15.75 -2.63 0.17
CA GLN A 98 16.85 -2.07 0.94
C GLN A 98 16.31 -1.78 2.36
N LYS A 99 16.09 -2.84 3.14
CA LYS A 99 15.52 -2.76 4.49
C LYS A 99 16.64 -2.63 5.51
N PRO A 100 16.36 -1.95 6.61
CA PRO A 100 17.08 -2.22 7.84
C PRO A 100 16.85 -3.67 8.27
N PHE A 101 17.92 -4.35 8.66
CA PHE A 101 17.97 -5.77 9.02
C PHE A 101 16.91 -6.24 10.06
N GLY A 102 16.27 -5.36 10.84
CA GLY A 102 15.33 -5.74 11.90
C GLY A 102 13.92 -6.17 11.43
N PHE A 103 13.38 -5.57 10.36
CA PHE A 103 11.98 -5.79 9.98
C PHE A 103 11.72 -7.21 9.46
N ILE A 104 12.72 -7.87 8.86
CA ILE A 104 12.57 -9.21 8.28
C ILE A 104 12.64 -10.28 9.37
N TYR A 105 13.53 -10.12 10.36
CA TYR A 105 13.64 -11.03 11.50
C TYR A 105 12.37 -11.03 12.35
N LEU A 106 11.75 -9.86 12.56
CA LEU A 106 10.53 -9.75 13.37
C LEU A 106 9.38 -10.59 12.78
N PHE A 107 9.21 -10.57 11.47
CA PHE A 107 8.20 -11.37 10.80
C PHE A 107 8.59 -12.85 10.65
N CYS A 108 9.89 -13.17 10.54
CA CYS A 108 10.33 -14.57 10.39
C CYS A 108 10.32 -15.37 11.71
N CYS A 109 10.24 -14.70 12.86
CA CYS A 109 10.25 -15.28 14.20
C CYS A 109 8.90 -15.17 14.95
N THR A 110 7.84 -14.70 14.30
CA THR A 110 6.44 -14.78 14.76
C THR A 110 5.70 -15.85 13.98
#